data_AF-A0A1H0L543-F1
#
_entry.id   AF-A0A1H0L543-F1
#
_cell.length_a   1.000
_cell.length_b   1.000
_cell.length_c   1.000
_cell.angle_alpha   90.00
_cell.angle_beta   90.00
_cell.angle_gamma   90.00
#
_symmetry.space_group_name_H-M   'P 1'
#
loop_
_entity.id
_entity.type
_entity.pdbx_description
1 polymer ?
#
loop_
_entity_poly.entity_id
_entity_poly.type
_entity_poly.pdbx_seq_one_letter_code
_entity_poly.pdbx_strand_id
1 'polypeptide(L)'
;SFLHVNQESVHRISSLYNFTRQQRIAEAKSLEASRNRQYLAISLFLGVFISILACFYIFWQRLRKKTEMRHIELEFQHQINMLEQAKYDLEKLKQKEYDALLTQKQEEINEWQQEVEKMRQQTKPQYILDSKIVETDIYQRLQFVVAHPAEKMKKTDWTRLNEMINELLPHFVHRINALYHVSEEDYRICMLIRLNFSLSEICILTGLTPKLLYKRRKFMSKKFFSSDEKPELFDKRIKNIS
;
A
#
# COMPACT_ATOMS: atom_id res chain seq x y z
N SER A 1 33.86 140.30 25.84
CA SER A 1 33.66 138.97 26.45
C SER A 1 32.44 138.19 25.96
N PHE A 2 31.73 138.60 24.90
CA PHE A 2 30.51 137.89 24.43
C PHE A 2 30.77 136.87 23.30
N LEU A 3 31.82 137.06 22.49
CA LEU A 3 32.13 136.19 21.33
C LEU A 3 32.75 134.83 21.73
N HIS A 4 33.54 134.78 22.80
CA HIS A 4 34.18 133.54 23.28
C HIS A 4 33.14 132.54 23.84
N VAL A 5 32.13 133.05 24.54
CA VAL A 5 31.03 132.25 25.11
C VAL A 5 30.19 131.59 24.00
N ASN A 6 30.08 132.22 22.83
CA ASN A 6 29.30 131.70 21.70
C ASN A 6 30.03 130.59 20.92
N GLN A 7 31.36 130.60 20.91
CA GLN A 7 32.14 129.56 20.23
C GLN A 7 32.22 128.28 21.06
N GLU A 8 32.39 128.40 22.38
CA GLU A 8 32.34 127.26 23.31
C GLU A 8 30.95 126.61 23.35
N SER A 9 29.88 127.40 23.31
CA SER A 9 28.50 126.88 23.28
C SER A 9 28.21 126.10 22.00
N VAL A 10 28.64 126.60 20.82
CA VAL A 10 28.48 125.90 19.54
C VAL A 10 29.30 124.61 19.49
N HIS A 11 30.56 124.63 19.95
CA HIS A 11 31.36 123.41 20.04
C HIS A 11 30.74 122.37 20.99
N ARG A 12 30.21 122.81 22.13
CA ARG A 12 29.52 121.95 23.09
C ARG A 12 28.21 121.38 22.53
N ILE A 13 27.42 122.18 21.80
CA ILE A 13 26.21 121.69 21.14
C ILE A 13 26.55 120.69 20.03
N SER A 14 27.61 120.95 19.25
CA SER A 14 28.06 120.03 18.18
C SER A 14 28.61 118.71 18.72
N SER A 15 29.34 118.73 19.84
CA SER A 15 29.87 117.51 20.47
C SER A 15 28.77 116.70 21.13
N LEU A 16 27.80 117.34 21.78
CA LEU A 16 26.60 116.69 22.32
C LEU A 16 25.77 116.07 21.19
N TYR A 17 25.55 116.79 20.09
CA TYR A 17 24.83 116.25 18.93
C TYR A 17 25.54 115.02 18.33
N ASN A 18 26.86 115.09 18.16
CA ASN A 18 27.65 113.97 17.66
C ASN A 18 27.63 112.77 18.62
N PHE A 19 27.71 113.03 19.93
CA PHE A 19 27.60 111.99 20.95
C PHE A 19 26.23 111.32 20.92
N THR A 20 25.14 112.09 20.93
CA THR A 20 23.77 111.58 20.84
C THR A 20 23.54 110.81 19.53
N ARG A 21 24.10 111.28 18.41
CA ARG A 21 24.01 110.60 17.10
C ARG A 21 24.74 109.26 17.11
N GLN A 22 25.96 109.21 17.64
CA GLN A 22 26.71 107.97 17.76
C GLN A 22 26.03 106.98 18.70
N GLN A 23 25.45 107.48 19.80
CA GLN A 23 24.67 106.66 20.72
C GLN A 23 23.45 106.04 20.01
N ARG A 24 22.69 106.81 19.23
CA ARG A 24 21.56 106.27 18.44
C ARG A 24 21.98 105.24 17.39
N ILE A 25 23.11 105.45 16.72
CA ILE A 25 23.62 104.49 15.72
C ILE A 25 24.10 103.19 16.40
N ALA A 26 24.77 103.30 17.55
CA ALA A 26 25.20 102.16 18.35
C ALA A 26 23.99 101.37 18.90
N GLU A 27 22.95 102.05 19.37
CA GLU A 27 21.69 101.46 19.81
C GLU A 27 20.93 100.78 18.66
N ALA A 28 20.88 101.41 17.47
CA ALA A 28 20.28 100.80 16.29
C ALA A 28 21.00 99.51 15.86
N LYS A 29 22.34 99.52 15.83
CA LYS A 29 23.15 98.34 15.50
C LYS A 29 23.05 97.23 16.56
N SER A 30 23.00 97.58 17.85
CA SER A 30 22.85 96.58 18.93
C SER A 30 21.47 95.93 18.92
N LEU A 31 20.43 96.67 18.54
CA LEU A 31 19.08 96.14 18.33
C LEU A 31 19.02 95.19 17.12
N GLU A 32 19.60 95.56 15.99
CA GLU A 32 19.70 94.69 14.80
C GLU A 32 20.51 93.42 15.08
N ALA A 33 21.65 93.54 15.76
CA ALA A 33 22.46 92.40 16.18
C ALA A 33 21.72 91.46 17.14
N SER A 34 20.93 92.02 18.07
CA SER A 34 20.10 91.24 19.00
C SER A 34 18.98 90.51 18.25
N ARG A 35 18.31 91.18 17.31
CA ARG A 35 17.27 90.59 16.47
C ARG A 35 17.83 89.47 15.58
N ASN A 36 18.97 89.68 14.94
CA ASN A 36 19.64 88.65 14.14
C ASN A 36 20.10 87.46 15.00
N ARG A 37 20.62 87.72 16.22
CA ARG A 37 20.97 86.67 17.18
C ARG A 37 19.74 85.85 17.60
N GLN A 38 18.60 86.50 17.82
CA GLN A 38 17.34 85.82 18.12
C GLN A 38 16.85 84.96 16.94
N TYR A 39 16.88 85.48 15.70
CA TYR A 39 16.52 84.69 14.51
C TYR A 39 17.44 83.48 14.31
N LEU A 40 18.76 83.65 14.48
CA LEU A 40 19.71 82.53 14.41
C LEU A 40 19.42 81.48 15.48
N ALA A 41 19.19 81.89 16.74
CA ALA A 41 18.84 80.97 17.81
C ALA A 41 17.54 80.20 17.52
N ILE A 42 16.48 80.88 17.08
CA ILE A 42 15.20 80.24 16.72
C ILE A 42 15.40 79.25 15.56
N SER A 43 16.16 79.61 14.53
CA SER A 43 16.42 78.73 13.39
C SER A 43 17.18 77.45 13.79
N LEU A 44 18.14 77.56 14.72
CA LEU A 44 18.88 76.41 15.26
C LEU A 44 17.97 75.52 16.10
N PHE A 45 17.16 76.09 16.98
CA PHE A 45 16.17 75.34 17.78
C PHE A 45 15.18 74.59 16.89
N LEU A 46 14.70 75.22 15.82
CA LEU A 46 13.78 74.62 14.87
C LEU A 46 14.43 73.44 14.13
N GLY A 47 15.69 73.58 13.71
CA GLY A 47 16.46 72.51 13.07
C GLY A 47 16.70 71.31 13.99
N VAL A 48 17.06 71.56 15.26
CA VAL A 48 17.21 70.50 16.27
C VAL A 48 15.87 69.81 16.53
N PHE A 49 14.79 70.58 16.65
CA PHE A 49 13.45 70.04 16.87
C PHE A 49 12.99 69.15 15.71
N ILE A 50 13.17 69.58 14.46
CA ILE A 50 12.87 68.77 13.26
C ILE A 50 13.70 67.49 13.25
N SER A 51 14.99 67.58 13.62
CA SER A 51 15.88 66.42 13.69
C SER A 51 15.40 65.41 14.75
N ILE A 52 14.94 65.88 15.91
CA ILE A 52 14.36 65.03 16.96
C ILE A 52 13.09 64.35 16.45
N LEU A 53 12.20 65.07 15.77
CA LEU A 53 10.97 64.49 15.20
C LEU A 53 11.28 63.43 14.14
N ALA A 54 12.27 63.67 13.27
CA ALA A 54 12.71 62.70 12.28
C ALA A 54 13.29 61.43 12.92
N CYS A 55 14.14 61.59 13.95
CA CYS A 55 14.66 60.47 14.73
C CYS A 55 13.55 59.69 15.42
N PHE A 56 12.59 60.38 16.03
CA PHE A 56 11.43 59.76 16.66
C PHE A 56 10.59 58.98 15.65
N TYR A 57 10.30 59.57 14.47
CA TYR A 57 9.58 58.90 13.39
C TYR A 57 10.27 57.62 12.91
N ILE A 58 11.59 57.67 12.67
CA ILE A 58 12.38 56.50 12.26
C ILE A 58 12.36 55.42 13.35
N PHE A 59 12.51 55.81 14.62
CA PHE A 59 12.46 54.89 15.75
C PHE A 59 11.08 54.21 15.86
N TRP A 60 10.01 54.97 15.74
CA TRP A 60 8.63 54.46 15.77
C TRP A 60 8.37 53.50 14.61
N GLN A 61 8.83 53.83 13.40
CA GLN A 61 8.70 52.97 12.22
C GLN A 61 9.48 51.65 12.39
N ARG A 62 10.69 51.70 12.97
CA ARG A 62 11.48 50.50 13.26
C ARG A 62 10.79 49.59 14.28
N LEU A 63 10.20 50.17 15.33
CA LEU A 63 9.44 49.41 16.33
C LEU A 63 8.23 48.71 15.69
N ARG A 64 7.46 49.43 14.87
CA ARG A 64 6.28 48.88 14.18
C ARG A 64 6.64 47.73 13.23
N LYS A 65 7.73 47.87 12.45
CA LYS A 65 8.21 46.78 11.60
C LYS A 65 8.66 45.55 12.40
N LYS A 66 9.27 45.76 13.58
CA LYS A 66 9.73 44.66 14.43
C LYS A 66 8.57 43.84 15.01
N THR A 67 7.42 44.48 15.29
CA THR A 67 6.22 43.77 15.76
C THR A 67 5.56 42.97 14.64
N GLU A 68 5.44 43.55 13.44
CA GLU A 68 4.86 42.85 12.28
C GLU A 68 5.70 41.62 11.89
N MET A 69 7.03 41.76 11.84
CA MET A 69 7.94 40.65 11.55
C MET A 69 7.87 39.52 12.59
N ARG A 70 7.63 39.84 13.87
CA ARG A 70 7.47 38.81 14.90
C ARG A 70 6.19 38.00 14.72
N HIS A 71 5.09 38.65 14.31
CA HIS A 71 3.85 37.94 14.03
C HIS A 71 4.03 37.00 12.83
N ILE A 72 4.63 37.50 11.74
CA ILE A 72 4.93 36.68 10.56
C ILE A 72 5.85 35.51 10.92
N GLU A 73 6.89 35.73 11.73
CA GLU A 73 7.79 34.66 12.18
C GLU A 73 7.04 33.62 13.01
N LEU A 74 6.22 34.04 13.98
CA LEU A 74 5.43 33.11 14.80
C LEU A 74 4.44 32.30 13.97
N GLU A 75 3.76 32.95 13.03
CA GLU A 75 2.86 32.28 12.09
C GLU A 75 3.62 31.30 11.20
N PHE A 76 4.77 31.69 10.66
CA PHE A 76 5.62 30.84 9.84
C PHE A 76 6.10 29.61 10.61
N GLN A 77 6.61 29.80 11.83
CA GLN A 77 7.02 28.71 12.72
C GLN A 77 5.84 27.80 13.07
N HIS A 78 4.66 28.36 13.32
CA HIS A 78 3.45 27.58 13.56
C HIS A 78 3.09 26.73 12.33
N GLN A 79 3.14 27.29 11.12
CA GLN A 79 2.86 26.56 9.88
C GLN A 79 3.89 25.44 9.63
N ILE A 80 5.17 25.67 9.91
CA ILE A 80 6.22 24.62 9.84
C ILE A 80 5.87 23.48 10.79
N ASN A 81 5.59 23.78 12.05
CA ASN A 81 5.26 22.77 13.05
C ASN A 81 4.01 21.96 12.66
N MET A 82 2.97 22.63 12.16
CA MET A 82 1.76 21.97 11.67
C MET A 82 2.04 21.05 10.49
N LEU A 83 2.91 21.47 9.56
CA LEU A 83 3.32 20.67 8.41
C LEU A 83 4.17 19.46 8.83
N GLU A 84 5.10 19.63 9.76
CA GLU A 84 5.89 18.52 10.32
C GLU A 84 5.01 17.51 11.03
N GLN A 85 4.06 17.98 11.85
CA GLN A 85 3.11 17.12 12.53
C GLN A 85 2.22 16.35 11.55
N ALA A 86 1.68 17.02 10.53
CA ALA A 86 0.87 16.37 9.51
C ALA A 86 1.66 15.30 8.72
N LYS A 87 2.95 15.55 8.43
CA LYS A 87 3.83 14.56 7.81
C LYS A 87 4.07 13.35 8.71
N TYR A 88 4.35 13.59 9.99
CA TYR A 88 4.56 12.52 10.96
C TYR A 88 3.30 11.64 11.13
N ASP A 89 2.12 12.28 11.24
CA ASP A 89 0.86 11.55 11.36
C ASP A 89 0.57 10.72 10.10
N LEU A 90 0.84 11.25 8.90
CA LEU A 90 0.70 10.52 7.64
C LEU A 90 1.61 9.28 7.60
N GLU A 91 2.87 9.43 7.99
CA GLU A 91 3.85 8.32 7.99
C GLU A 91 3.44 7.24 8.99
N LYS A 92 2.98 7.63 10.18
CA LYS A 92 2.49 6.72 11.20
C LYS A 92 1.22 5.98 10.77
N LEU A 93 0.29 6.66 10.09
CA LEU A 93 -0.91 6.03 9.54
C LEU A 93 -0.56 5.02 8.45
N LYS A 94 0.32 5.41 7.51
CA LYS A 94 0.83 4.49 6.49
C LYS A 94 1.47 3.25 7.10
N GLN A 95 2.33 3.42 8.09
CA GLN A 95 3.00 2.30 8.74
C GLN A 95 2.00 1.34 9.39
N LYS A 96 1.01 1.86 10.12
CA LYS A 96 -0.05 1.02 10.70
C LYS A 96 -0.86 0.26 9.65
N GLU A 97 -1.22 0.90 8.54
CA GLU A 97 -1.93 0.25 7.44
C GLU A 97 -1.08 -0.84 6.79
N TYR A 98 0.21 -0.59 6.55
CA TYR A 98 1.14 -1.59 6.02
C TYR A 98 1.31 -2.77 6.98
N ASP A 99 1.45 -2.52 8.29
CA ASP A 99 1.59 -3.57 9.30
C ASP A 99 0.32 -4.45 9.35
N ALA A 100 -0.87 -3.84 9.35
CA ALA A 100 -2.13 -4.55 9.31
C ALA A 100 -2.28 -5.40 8.05
N LEU A 101 -1.91 -4.84 6.89
CA LEU A 101 -1.94 -5.56 5.61
C LEU A 101 -0.93 -6.72 5.58
N LEU A 102 0.26 -6.54 6.16
CA LEU A 102 1.27 -7.58 6.28
C LEU A 102 0.77 -8.73 7.16
N THR A 103 0.16 -8.43 8.31
CA THR A 103 -0.42 -9.46 9.19
C THR A 103 -1.52 -10.23 8.47
N GLN A 104 -2.46 -9.53 7.80
CA GLN A 104 -3.52 -10.17 7.02
C GLN A 104 -2.95 -11.10 5.95
N LYS A 105 -1.95 -10.66 5.18
CA LYS A 105 -1.34 -11.49 4.14
C LYS A 105 -0.56 -12.67 4.71
N GLN A 106 0.06 -12.52 5.87
CA GLN A 106 0.73 -13.63 6.55
C GLN A 106 -0.28 -14.68 7.04
N GLU A 107 -1.45 -14.28 7.53
CA GLU A 107 -2.54 -15.18 7.90
C GLU A 107 -3.08 -15.94 6.69
N GLU A 108 -3.38 -15.26 5.58
CA GLU A 108 -3.82 -15.90 4.33
C GLU A 108 -2.81 -16.94 3.84
N ILE A 109 -1.50 -16.63 3.89
CA ILE A 109 -0.43 -17.56 3.52
C ILE A 109 -0.46 -18.80 4.43
N ASN A 110 -0.59 -18.61 5.75
CA ASN A 110 -0.60 -19.71 6.71
C ASN A 110 -1.82 -20.62 6.50
N GLU A 111 -2.99 -20.04 6.27
CA GLU A 111 -4.21 -20.81 5.96
C GLU A 111 -4.05 -21.65 4.69
N TRP A 112 -3.54 -21.05 3.62
CA TRP A 112 -3.35 -21.76 2.35
C TRP A 112 -2.29 -22.85 2.48
N GLN A 113 -1.22 -22.63 3.23
CA GLN A 113 -0.21 -23.66 3.51
C GLN A 113 -0.81 -24.85 4.25
N GLN A 114 -1.65 -24.61 5.26
CA GLN A 114 -2.34 -25.68 5.99
C GLN A 114 -3.28 -26.48 5.09
N GLU A 115 -4.06 -25.81 4.25
CA GLU A 115 -5.00 -26.48 3.35
C GLU A 115 -4.26 -27.30 2.27
N VAL A 116 -3.16 -26.76 1.72
CA VAL A 116 -2.29 -27.50 0.78
C VAL A 116 -1.69 -28.73 1.46
N GLU A 117 -1.20 -28.62 2.68
CA GLU A 117 -0.61 -29.76 3.40
C GLU A 117 -1.66 -30.83 3.72
N LYS A 118 -2.86 -30.43 4.12
CA LYS A 118 -4.00 -31.33 4.32
C LYS A 118 -4.37 -32.07 3.03
N MET A 119 -4.47 -31.36 1.91
CA MET A 119 -4.71 -31.98 0.60
C MET A 119 -3.58 -32.94 0.20
N ARG A 120 -2.32 -32.58 0.47
CA ARG A 120 -1.16 -33.47 0.23
C ARG A 120 -1.24 -34.72 1.07
N GLN A 121 -1.57 -34.62 2.36
CA GLN A 121 -1.69 -35.79 3.23
C GLN A 121 -2.84 -36.72 2.80
N GLN A 122 -3.94 -36.17 2.32
CA GLN A 122 -5.06 -36.95 1.77
C GLN A 122 -4.71 -37.65 0.44
N THR A 123 -3.90 -37.00 -0.41
CA THR A 123 -3.56 -37.51 -1.76
C THR A 123 -2.30 -38.36 -1.79
N LYS A 124 -1.37 -38.19 -0.84
CA LYS A 124 -0.09 -38.92 -0.78
C LYS A 124 -0.25 -40.45 -0.77
N PRO A 125 -1.17 -41.06 0.01
CA PRO A 125 -1.39 -42.50 -0.05
C PRO A 125 -1.85 -42.97 -1.43
N GLN A 126 -2.75 -42.22 -2.06
CA GLN A 126 -3.27 -42.53 -3.40
C GLN A 126 -2.18 -42.37 -4.47
N TYR A 127 -1.36 -41.32 -4.40
CA TYR A 127 -0.24 -41.12 -5.33
C TYR A 127 0.81 -42.24 -5.22
N ILE A 128 1.18 -42.63 -4.00
CA ILE A 128 2.12 -43.74 -3.78
C ILE A 128 1.52 -45.05 -4.34
N LEU A 129 0.24 -45.29 -4.10
CA LEU A 129 -0.45 -46.46 -4.62
C LEU A 129 -0.50 -46.49 -6.15
N ASP A 130 -0.88 -45.38 -6.78
CA ASP A 130 -0.95 -45.25 -8.23
C ASP A 130 0.45 -45.40 -8.86
N SER A 131 1.51 -44.90 -8.22
CA SER A 131 2.89 -45.12 -8.68
C SER A 131 3.29 -46.61 -8.65
N LYS A 132 2.96 -47.34 -7.58
CA LYS A 132 3.21 -48.78 -7.48
C LYS A 132 2.45 -49.57 -8.54
N ILE A 133 1.20 -49.21 -8.81
CA ILE A 133 0.37 -49.84 -9.85
C ILE A 133 1.05 -49.74 -11.21
N VAL A 134 1.54 -48.54 -11.58
CA VAL A 134 2.18 -48.29 -12.89
C VAL A 134 3.47 -49.08 -13.05
N GLU A 135 4.19 -49.36 -11.96
CA GLU A 135 5.43 -50.15 -11.98
C GLU A 135 5.21 -51.65 -12.20
N THR A 136 3.97 -52.16 -12.06
CA THR A 136 3.69 -53.60 -12.20
C THR A 136 3.75 -54.10 -13.64
N ASP A 137 4.19 -55.35 -13.83
CA ASP A 137 4.27 -56.02 -15.13
C ASP A 137 2.88 -56.13 -15.80
N ILE A 138 1.85 -56.41 -15.00
CA ILE A 138 0.49 -56.55 -15.49
C ILE A 138 -0.09 -55.21 -15.97
N TYR A 139 0.23 -54.08 -15.33
CA TYR A 139 -0.18 -52.77 -15.82
C TYR A 139 0.47 -52.44 -17.16
N GLN A 140 1.76 -52.74 -17.32
CA GLN A 140 2.46 -52.60 -18.59
C GLN A 140 1.86 -53.52 -19.68
N ARG A 141 1.46 -54.75 -19.33
CA ARG A 141 0.75 -55.65 -20.25
C ARG A 141 -0.60 -55.07 -20.69
N LEU A 142 -1.38 -54.48 -19.78
CA LEU A 142 -2.64 -53.81 -20.12
C LEU A 142 -2.42 -52.67 -21.12
N GLN A 143 -1.44 -51.80 -20.86
CA GLN A 143 -1.05 -50.71 -21.78
C GLN A 143 -0.61 -51.24 -23.15
N PHE A 144 0.15 -52.34 -23.18
CA PHE A 144 0.57 -52.97 -24.43
C PHE A 144 -0.63 -53.49 -25.25
N VAL A 145 -1.61 -54.15 -24.62
CA VAL A 145 -2.82 -54.64 -25.31
C VAL A 145 -3.67 -53.46 -25.82
N VAL A 146 -3.79 -52.38 -25.04
CA VAL A 146 -4.47 -51.15 -25.49
C VAL A 146 -3.82 -50.57 -26.75
N ALA A 147 -2.48 -50.53 -26.78
CA ALA A 147 -1.72 -50.03 -27.94
C ALA A 147 -1.76 -50.96 -29.16
N HIS A 148 -2.05 -52.25 -28.97
CA HIS A 148 -2.05 -53.27 -30.03
C HIS A 148 -3.39 -54.03 -30.05
N PRO A 149 -4.48 -53.48 -30.62
CA PRO A 149 -5.83 -54.06 -30.54
C PRO A 149 -6.00 -55.46 -31.15
N ALA A 150 -5.01 -55.96 -31.91
CA ALA A 150 -4.97 -57.34 -32.40
C ALA A 150 -4.62 -58.34 -31.28
N GLU A 151 -3.89 -57.89 -30.26
CA GLU A 151 -3.59 -58.65 -29.05
C GLU A 151 -4.82 -58.70 -28.13
N LYS A 152 -4.93 -59.78 -27.35
CA LYS A 152 -6.03 -59.98 -26.41
C LYS A 152 -5.51 -60.34 -25.03
N MET A 153 -6.28 -59.94 -24.01
CA MET A 153 -6.06 -60.37 -22.65
C MET A 153 -6.22 -61.88 -22.52
N LYS A 154 -5.21 -62.55 -21.97
CA LYS A 154 -5.25 -63.99 -21.67
C LYS A 154 -5.87 -64.23 -20.30
N LYS A 155 -6.32 -65.47 -20.03
CA LYS A 155 -6.83 -65.85 -18.71
C LYS A 155 -5.81 -65.59 -17.60
N THR A 156 -4.52 -65.86 -17.88
CA THR A 156 -3.40 -65.58 -16.97
C THR A 156 -3.24 -64.09 -16.66
N ASP A 157 -3.52 -63.21 -17.63
CA ASP A 157 -3.41 -61.77 -17.45
C ASP A 157 -4.49 -61.29 -16.46
N TRP A 158 -5.72 -61.81 -16.57
CA TRP A 158 -6.80 -61.53 -15.62
C TRP A 158 -6.52 -62.05 -14.21
N THR A 159 -5.90 -63.23 -14.10
CA THR A 159 -5.49 -63.78 -12.79
C THR A 159 -4.45 -62.88 -12.12
N ARG A 160 -3.38 -62.50 -12.85
CA ARG A 160 -2.36 -61.58 -12.35
C ARG A 160 -2.92 -60.21 -11.98
N LEU A 161 -3.85 -59.69 -12.79
CA LEU A 161 -4.50 -58.42 -12.50
C LEU A 161 -5.27 -58.49 -11.17
N ASN A 162 -6.00 -59.58 -10.95
CA ASN A 162 -6.71 -59.79 -9.69
C ASN A 162 -5.75 -59.95 -8.49
N GLU A 163 -4.64 -60.68 -8.65
CA GLU A 163 -3.60 -60.80 -7.61
C GLU A 163 -3.03 -59.43 -7.24
N MET A 164 -2.63 -58.64 -8.23
CA MET A 164 -2.13 -57.27 -8.04
C MET A 164 -3.15 -56.37 -7.33
N ILE A 165 -4.42 -56.42 -7.74
CA ILE A 165 -5.48 -55.64 -7.07
C ILE A 165 -5.65 -56.09 -5.62
N ASN A 166 -5.62 -57.40 -5.32
CA ASN A 166 -5.76 -57.87 -3.95
C ASN A 166 -4.56 -57.50 -3.06
N GLU A 167 -3.36 -57.43 -3.63
CA GLU A 167 -2.15 -57.01 -2.93
C GLU A 167 -2.14 -55.49 -2.65
N LEU A 168 -2.42 -54.68 -3.67
CA LEU A 168 -2.31 -53.22 -3.60
C LEU A 168 -3.57 -52.53 -3.07
N LEU A 169 -4.74 -53.16 -3.22
CA LEU A 169 -6.05 -52.67 -2.79
C LEU A 169 -6.78 -53.74 -1.96
N PRO A 170 -6.23 -54.11 -0.78
CA PRO A 170 -6.86 -55.09 0.09
C PRO A 170 -8.26 -54.56 0.46
N HIS A 171 -9.28 -55.40 0.28
CA HIS A 171 -10.71 -55.12 0.41
C HIS A 171 -11.45 -54.54 -0.81
N PHE A 172 -10.82 -54.27 -1.95
CA PHE A 172 -11.54 -53.82 -3.15
C PHE A 172 -12.66 -54.81 -3.56
N VAL A 173 -12.31 -56.10 -3.67
CA VAL A 173 -13.26 -57.19 -3.95
C VAL A 173 -14.38 -57.22 -2.91
N HIS A 174 -14.03 -57.14 -1.63
CA HIS A 174 -15.01 -57.19 -0.54
C HIS A 174 -15.97 -56.01 -0.58
N ARG A 175 -15.47 -54.80 -0.84
CA ARG A 175 -16.30 -53.58 -0.95
C ARG A 175 -17.24 -53.64 -2.15
N ILE A 176 -16.80 -54.21 -3.26
CA ILE A 176 -17.67 -54.42 -4.43
C ILE A 176 -18.74 -55.48 -4.13
N ASN A 177 -18.33 -56.63 -3.58
CA ASN A 177 -19.24 -57.74 -3.31
C ASN A 177 -20.21 -57.50 -2.14
N ALA A 178 -19.85 -56.64 -1.18
CA ALA A 178 -20.73 -56.23 -0.10
C ALA A 178 -21.97 -55.47 -0.60
N LEU A 179 -21.91 -54.93 -1.82
CA LEU A 179 -22.98 -54.10 -2.39
C LEU A 179 -23.90 -54.93 -3.29
N TYR A 180 -23.33 -55.85 -4.08
CA TYR A 180 -24.06 -56.92 -4.76
C TYR A 180 -23.09 -58.00 -5.23
N HIS A 181 -23.58 -59.22 -5.50
CA HIS A 181 -22.74 -60.27 -6.06
C HIS A 181 -22.41 -59.97 -7.53
N VAL A 182 -21.16 -59.59 -7.78
CA VAL A 182 -20.68 -59.16 -9.10
C VAL A 182 -20.19 -60.37 -9.89
N SER A 183 -20.61 -60.47 -11.15
CA SER A 183 -20.12 -61.54 -12.04
C SER A 183 -18.62 -61.35 -12.33
N GLU A 184 -17.92 -62.42 -12.69
CA GLU A 184 -16.47 -62.33 -13.00
C GLU A 184 -16.19 -61.28 -14.10
N GLU A 185 -17.04 -61.22 -15.13
CA GLU A 185 -16.90 -60.24 -16.22
C GLU A 185 -17.17 -58.80 -15.75
N ASP A 186 -18.17 -58.60 -14.90
CA ASP A 186 -18.48 -57.27 -14.34
C ASP A 186 -17.38 -56.81 -13.37
N TYR A 187 -16.78 -57.75 -12.64
CA TYR A 187 -15.67 -57.46 -11.74
C TYR A 187 -14.41 -57.04 -12.52
N ARG A 188 -14.14 -57.64 -13.68
CA ARG A 188 -13.08 -57.18 -14.60
C ARG A 188 -13.30 -55.72 -15.03
N ILE A 189 -14.54 -55.34 -15.35
CA ILE A 189 -14.88 -53.95 -15.68
C ILE A 189 -14.60 -53.04 -14.47
N CYS A 190 -14.97 -53.46 -13.26
CA CYS A 190 -14.72 -52.68 -12.04
C CYS A 190 -13.23 -52.47 -11.78
N MET A 191 -12.39 -53.50 -11.91
CA MET A 191 -10.94 -53.38 -11.78
C MET A 191 -10.36 -52.35 -12.76
N LEU A 192 -10.77 -52.42 -14.04
CA LEU A 192 -10.26 -51.48 -15.05
C LEU A 192 -10.72 -50.04 -14.81
N ILE A 193 -11.96 -49.84 -14.33
CA ILE A 193 -12.45 -48.52 -13.93
C ILE A 193 -11.62 -47.98 -12.75
N ARG A 194 -11.31 -48.83 -11.75
CA ARG A 194 -10.49 -48.45 -10.59
C ARG A 194 -9.07 -48.06 -10.98
N LEU A 195 -8.54 -48.66 -12.05
CA LEU A 195 -7.24 -48.35 -12.64
C LEU A 195 -7.27 -47.19 -13.64
N ASN A 196 -8.39 -46.46 -13.73
CA ASN A 196 -8.57 -45.27 -14.57
C ASN A 196 -8.47 -45.48 -16.09
N PHE A 197 -8.68 -46.71 -16.58
CA PHE A 197 -8.84 -46.92 -18.03
C PHE A 197 -10.13 -46.26 -18.54
N SER A 198 -10.04 -45.63 -19.71
CA SER A 198 -11.18 -45.05 -20.42
C SER A 198 -12.13 -46.13 -20.94
N LEU A 199 -13.37 -45.75 -21.25
CA LEU A 199 -14.38 -46.70 -21.73
C LEU A 199 -13.95 -47.40 -23.03
N SER A 200 -13.24 -46.69 -23.92
CA SER A 200 -12.70 -47.24 -25.15
C SER A 200 -11.63 -48.30 -24.88
N GLU A 201 -10.73 -48.05 -23.92
CA GLU A 201 -9.69 -48.99 -23.52
C GLU A 201 -10.27 -50.22 -22.83
N ILE A 202 -11.30 -50.03 -21.98
CA ILE A 202 -12.03 -51.13 -21.35
C ILE A 202 -12.67 -52.03 -22.43
N CYS A 203 -13.25 -51.45 -23.48
CA CYS A 203 -13.76 -52.23 -24.62
C CYS A 203 -12.68 -53.07 -25.29
N ILE A 204 -11.49 -52.50 -25.53
CA ILE A 204 -10.35 -53.22 -26.11
C ILE A 204 -9.93 -54.38 -25.20
N LEU A 205 -9.70 -54.09 -23.91
CA LEU A 205 -9.19 -55.05 -22.93
C LEU A 205 -10.16 -56.21 -22.67
N THR A 206 -11.47 -55.92 -22.62
CA THR A 206 -12.52 -56.92 -22.34
C THR A 206 -13.06 -57.60 -23.61
N GLY A 207 -12.83 -57.04 -24.79
CA GLY A 207 -13.45 -57.47 -26.05
C GLY A 207 -14.94 -57.16 -26.15
N LEU A 208 -15.49 -56.34 -25.25
CA LEU A 208 -16.90 -55.95 -25.26
C LEU A 208 -17.17 -54.83 -26.26
N THR A 209 -18.32 -54.88 -26.92
CA THR A 209 -18.79 -53.74 -27.71
C THR A 209 -19.17 -52.55 -26.79
N PRO A 210 -19.04 -51.29 -27.26
CA PRO A 210 -19.42 -50.12 -26.46
C PRO A 210 -20.87 -50.17 -25.95
N LYS A 211 -21.79 -50.69 -26.77
CA LYS A 211 -23.20 -50.86 -26.39
C LYS A 211 -23.36 -51.85 -25.24
N LEU A 212 -22.64 -52.97 -25.27
CA LEU A 212 -22.70 -53.98 -24.22
C LEU A 212 -22.03 -53.49 -22.92
N LEU A 213 -20.89 -52.80 -23.03
CA LEU A 213 -20.23 -52.17 -21.88
C LEU A 213 -21.16 -51.16 -21.20
N TYR A 214 -21.84 -50.30 -21.97
CA TYR A 214 -22.84 -49.37 -21.44
C TYR A 214 -23.98 -50.09 -20.71
N LYS A 215 -24.54 -51.14 -21.31
CA LYS A 215 -25.63 -51.92 -20.70
C LYS A 215 -25.20 -52.56 -19.38
N ARG A 216 -24.01 -53.17 -19.33
CA ARG A 216 -23.43 -53.74 -18.10
C ARG A 216 -23.24 -52.65 -17.04
N ARG A 217 -22.60 -51.53 -17.37
CA ARG A 217 -22.41 -50.40 -16.44
C ARG A 217 -23.74 -49.85 -15.92
N LYS A 218 -24.76 -49.70 -16.76
CA LYS A 218 -26.10 -49.25 -16.35
C LYS A 218 -26.77 -50.24 -15.41
N PHE A 219 -26.64 -51.54 -15.68
CA PHE A 219 -27.15 -52.59 -14.80
C PHE A 219 -26.43 -52.60 -13.44
N MET A 220 -25.11 -52.50 -13.43
CA MET A 220 -24.31 -52.40 -12.20
C MET A 220 -24.69 -51.16 -11.39
N SER A 221 -24.84 -49.99 -12.03
CA SER A 221 -25.31 -48.74 -11.40
C SER A 221 -26.66 -48.92 -10.70
N LYS A 222 -27.64 -49.51 -11.39
CA LYS A 222 -28.97 -49.75 -10.82
C LYS A 222 -28.93 -50.68 -9.61
N LYS A 223 -28.10 -51.72 -9.64
CA LYS A 223 -27.88 -52.61 -8.49
C LYS A 223 -27.19 -51.90 -7.33
N PHE A 224 -26.24 -51.02 -7.64
CA PHE A 224 -25.41 -50.36 -6.64
C PHE A 224 -26.17 -49.28 -5.86
N PHE A 225 -27.02 -48.49 -6.53
CA PHE A 225 -27.74 -47.36 -5.91
C PHE A 225 -29.21 -47.64 -5.59
N SER A 226 -29.75 -48.80 -6.01
CA SER A 226 -31.19 -49.10 -5.94
C SER A 226 -32.10 -48.06 -6.62
N SER A 227 -31.53 -47.27 -7.54
CA SER A 227 -32.18 -46.19 -8.29
C SER A 227 -31.64 -46.16 -9.72
N ASP A 228 -32.33 -45.47 -10.64
CA ASP A 228 -31.93 -45.43 -12.06
C ASP A 228 -30.79 -44.44 -12.35
N GLU A 229 -29.78 -44.44 -11.48
CA GLU A 229 -28.64 -43.54 -11.55
C GLU A 229 -27.82 -43.72 -12.82
N LYS A 230 -27.14 -42.64 -13.19
CA LYS A 230 -26.27 -42.61 -14.36
C LYS A 230 -25.05 -43.53 -14.16
N PRO A 231 -24.64 -44.31 -15.18
CA PRO A 231 -23.46 -45.17 -15.12
C PRO A 231 -22.17 -44.43 -14.68
N GLU A 232 -22.07 -43.13 -14.98
CA GLU A 232 -20.93 -42.29 -14.62
C GLU A 232 -20.79 -42.10 -13.09
N LEU A 233 -21.92 -42.10 -12.36
CA LEU A 233 -21.90 -42.02 -10.90
C LEU A 233 -21.35 -43.31 -10.29
N PHE A 234 -21.71 -44.45 -10.88
CA PHE A 234 -21.14 -45.75 -10.50
C PHE A 234 -19.63 -45.77 -10.72
N ASP A 235 -19.16 -45.34 -11.90
CA ASP A 235 -17.71 -45.30 -12.18
C ASP A 235 -16.95 -44.43 -11.17
N LYS A 236 -17.47 -43.24 -10.86
CA LYS A 236 -16.89 -42.36 -9.83
C LYS A 236 -16.79 -43.07 -8.48
N ARG A 237 -17.82 -43.84 -8.12
CA ARG A 237 -17.83 -44.57 -6.86
C ARG A 237 -16.79 -45.69 -6.85
N ILE A 238 -16.68 -46.47 -7.93
CA ILE A 238 -15.66 -47.53 -8.07
C ILE A 238 -14.25 -46.97 -8.01
N LYS A 239 -13.97 -45.84 -8.66
CA LYS A 239 -12.66 -45.16 -8.60
C LYS A 239 -12.23 -44.78 -7.18
N ASN A 240 -13.18 -44.44 -6.33
CA ASN A 240 -12.95 -44.00 -4.95
C ASN A 240 -12.99 -45.16 -3.93
N ILE A 241 -13.10 -46.41 -4.36
CA ILE A 241 -12.93 -47.56 -3.48
C ILE A 241 -11.44 -47.69 -3.17
N SER A 242 -11.06 -47.34 -1.93
CA SER A 242 -9.74 -47.65 -1.39
C SER A 242 -9.56 -49.14 -1.18
#